data_AF-A0A7W0JYB8-F1
#
_entry.id   AF-A0A7W0JYB8-F1
#
_cell.length_a   1.000
_cell.length_b   1.000
_cell.length_c   1.000
_cell.angle_alpha   90.00
_cell.angle_beta   90.00
_cell.angle_gamma   90.00
#
_symmetry.space_group_name_H-M   'P 1'
#
loop_
_entity.id
_entity.type
_entity.pdbx_description
1 polymer ?
#
loop_
_entity_poly.entity_id
_entity_poly.type
_entity_poly.pdbx_seq_one_letter_code
_entity_poly.pdbx_strand_id
1 'polypeptide(L)' 'MRQVTLRLPDELSDRLKQAAAERGDSVNAYASAVLSAAVDPELAGDEAARVRERLARAG' A
#
# COMPACT_ATOMS: atom_id res chain seq x y z
N MET A 1 -10.72 4.34 -14.59
CA MET A 1 -9.48 4.10 -13.83
C MET A 1 -8.40 5.03 -14.34
N ARG A 2 -7.54 5.57 -13.47
CA ARG A 2 -6.42 6.43 -13.86
C ARG A 2 -5.12 5.70 -13.54
N GLN A 3 -4.21 5.61 -14.50
CA GLN A 3 -2.91 4.98 -14.31
C GLN A 3 -1.93 5.97 -13.68
N VAL A 4 -1.21 5.51 -12.65
CA VAL A 4 -0.14 6.26 -11.99
C VAL A 4 1.12 5.39 -12.05
N THR A 5 2.25 6.01 -12.35
CA THR A 5 3.56 5.34 -12.34
C THR A 5 4.34 5.83 -11.13
N LEU A 6 4.69 4.91 -10.23
CA LEU A 6 5.46 5.20 -9.02
C LEU A 6 6.89 4.67 -9.18
N ARG A 7 7.88 5.50 -8.83
CA ARG A 7 9.26 5.05 -8.64
C ARG A 7 9.44 4.77 -7.15
N LEU A 8 9.85 3.54 -6.83
CA LEU A 8 10.05 3.06 -5.48
C LEU A 8 11.48 2.52 -5.37
N PRO A 9 12.10 2.54 -4.17
CA PRO A 9 13.30 1.76 -3.93
C PRO A 9 13.06 0.28 -4.26
N ASP A 10 14.09 -0.40 -4.78
CA ASP A 10 13.97 -1.79 -5.23
C ASP A 10 13.53 -2.70 -4.08
N GLU A 11 14.03 -2.45 -2.87
CA GLU A 11 13.68 -3.22 -1.67
C GLU A 11 12.19 -3.08 -1.32
N LEU A 12 11.61 -1.90 -1.55
CA LEU A 12 10.19 -1.67 -1.31
C LEU A 12 9.34 -2.35 -2.41
N SER A 13 9.80 -2.31 -3.65
CA SER A 13 9.16 -3.02 -4.77
C SER A 13 9.10 -4.52 -4.51
N ASP A 14 10.18 -5.11 -4.01
CA ASP A 14 10.24 -6.54 -3.74
C ASP A 14 9.39 -6.96 -2.53
N ARG A 15 9.38 -6.16 -1.46
CA ARG A 15 8.45 -6.37 -0.33
C ARG A 15 6.99 -6.28 -0.76
N LEU A 16 6.66 -5.35 -1.66
CA LEU A 16 5.31 -5.19 -2.19
C LEU A 16 4.88 -6.43 -3.01
N LYS A 17 5.78 -6.96 -3.86
CA LYS A 17 5.53 -8.19 -4.63
C LYS A 17 5.32 -9.39 -3.71
N GLN A 18 6.16 -9.53 -2.68
CA GLN A 18 6.04 -10.63 -1.73
C GLN A 18 4.70 -10.58 -0.98
N ALA A 19 4.32 -9.42 -0.44
CA ALA A 19 3.07 -9.26 0.29
C ALA A 19 1.84 -9.53 -0.60
N ALA A 20 1.89 -9.16 -1.87
CA ALA A 20 0.83 -9.50 -2.83
C ALA A 20 0.76 -11.02 -3.07
N ALA A 21 1.90 -11.67 -3.27
CA ALA A 21 1.98 -13.12 -3.51
C ALA A 21 1.45 -13.94 -2.31
N GLU A 22 1.78 -13.55 -1.08
CA GLU A 22 1.30 -14.20 0.15
C GLU A 22 -0.24 -14.15 0.28
N ARG A 23 -0.88 -13.15 -0.33
CA ARG A 23 -2.34 -12.99 -0.33
C ARG A 23 -3.02 -13.57 -1.58
N GLY A 24 -2.25 -14.09 -2.53
CA GLY A 24 -2.76 -14.55 -3.83
C GLY A 24 -3.23 -13.40 -4.73
N ASP A 25 -2.81 -12.17 -4.45
CA ASP A 25 -3.22 -10.97 -5.16
C ASP A 25 -2.19 -10.57 -6.24
N SER A 26 -2.66 -9.87 -7.28
CA SER A 26 -1.73 -9.14 -8.16
C SER A 26 -1.12 -7.94 -7.44
N VAL A 27 0.10 -7.56 -7.82
CA VAL A 27 0.80 -6.40 -7.23
C VAL A 27 -0.05 -5.12 -7.34
N ASN A 28 -0.73 -4.92 -8.47
CA ASN A 28 -1.61 -3.76 -8.67
C ASN A 28 -2.84 -3.78 -7.77
N ALA A 29 -3.46 -4.95 -7.57
CA ALA A 29 -4.62 -5.08 -6.68
C ALA A 29 -4.22 -4.80 -5.23
N TYR A 30 -3.12 -5.41 -4.78
CA TYR A 30 -2.58 -5.18 -3.44
C TYR A 30 -2.19 -3.72 -3.22
N ALA A 31 -1.43 -3.12 -4.15
CA ALA A 31 -1.04 -1.72 -4.08
C ALA A 31 -2.26 -0.79 -4.05
N SER A 32 -3.29 -1.07 -4.86
CA SER A 32 -4.52 -0.28 -4.87
C SER A 32 -5.26 -0.38 -3.53
N ALA A 33 -5.36 -1.56 -2.94
CA ALA A 33 -5.98 -1.75 -1.63
C ALA A 33 -5.25 -0.98 -0.52
N VAL A 34 -3.91 -1.06 -0.50
CA VAL A 34 -3.08 -0.32 0.47
C VAL A 34 -3.24 1.19 0.28
N LEU A 35 -3.17 1.68 -0.95
CA LEU A 35 -3.34 3.10 -1.25
C LEU A 35 -4.75 3.58 -0.88
N SER A 36 -5.79 2.82 -1.20
CA SER A 36 -7.17 3.11 -0.78
C SER A 36 -7.29 3.21 0.74
N ALA A 37 -6.77 2.23 1.49
CA ALA A 37 -6.78 2.27 2.95
C ALA A 37 -6.00 3.48 3.51
N ALA A 38 -4.93 3.91 2.83
CA ALA A 38 -4.15 5.07 3.25
C ALA A 38 -4.87 6.40 3.03
N VAL A 39 -5.67 6.54 1.96
CA VAL A 39 -6.29 7.81 1.56
C VAL A 39 -7.78 7.93 1.90
N ASP A 40 -8.45 6.82 2.24
CA ASP A 40 -9.87 6.80 2.58
C ASP A 40 -10.09 7.04 4.09
N PRO A 41 -10.75 8.15 4.50
CA PRO A 41 -11.07 8.44 5.89
C PRO A 41 -12.08 7.46 6.49
N GLU A 42 -12.95 6.85 5.69
CA GLU A 42 -13.99 5.94 6.17
C GLU A 42 -13.43 4.52 6.38
N LEU A 43 -12.33 4.18 5.72
CA LEU A 43 -11.54 2.97 5.99
C LEU A 43 -10.56 3.15 7.15
N ALA A 44 -10.64 4.27 7.88
CA ALA A 44 -9.87 4.53 9.09
C ALA A 44 -10.29 3.64 10.27
N GLY A 45 -10.14 2.32 10.14
CA GLY A 45 -9.95 1.44 11.28
C GLY A 45 -8.53 1.60 11.85
N ASP A 46 -8.28 1.02 13.03
CA ASP A 46 -6.98 1.03 13.72
C ASP A 46 -5.80 0.65 12.81
N GLU A 47 -6.02 -0.24 11.83
CA GLU A 47 -4.97 -0.70 10.91
C GLU A 47 -4.60 0.35 9.86
N ALA A 48 -5.57 1.05 9.27
CA ALA A 48 -5.31 2.17 8.36
C ALA A 48 -4.69 3.37 9.10
N ALA A 49 -5.09 3.61 10.35
CA ALA A 49 -4.44 4.59 11.22
C ALA A 49 -2.96 4.22 11.48
N ARG A 50 -2.66 2.94 11.77
CA ARG A 50 -1.28 2.45 11.90
C ARG A 50 -0.48 2.55 10.61
N VAL A 51 -1.10 2.29 9.45
CA VAL A 51 -0.45 2.47 8.13
C VAL A 51 -0.10 3.94 7.89
N ARG A 52 -1.03 4.86 8.15
CA ARG A 52 -0.77 6.31 8.05
C ARG A 52 0.29 6.77 9.03
N GLU A 53 0.29 6.27 10.27
CA GLU A 53 1.31 6.61 11.26
C GLU A 53 2.70 6.09 10.85
N ARG A 54 2.78 4.86 10.32
CA ARG A 54 4.02 4.31 9.74
C ARG A 54 4.49 5.13 8.54
N LEU A 55 3.57 5.57 7.68
CA LEU A 55 3.89 6.42 6.54
C LEU A 55 4.42 7.79 6.99
N ALA A 56 3.79 8.41 7.98
CA ALA A 56 4.23 9.69 8.55
C ALA A 56 5.62 9.59 9.20
N ARG A 57 5.96 8.43 9.80
CA ARG A 57 7.28 8.16 10.38
C ARG A 57 8.36 7.78 9.36
N ALA A 58 7.95 7.34 8.17
CA ALA A 58 8.84 7.01 7.06
C ALA A 58 9.16 8.23 6.18
N GLY A 59 8.57 9.39 6.50
CA GLY A 59 8.92 10.71 5.96
C GLY A 59 10.02 11.38 6.78
#